data_AF-A0AAN8ITN1-F1
#
_entry.id   AF-A0AAN8ITN1-F1
#
_cell.length_a   1.000
_cell.length_b   1.000
_cell.length_c   1.000
_cell.angle_alpha   90.00
_cell.angle_beta   90.00
_cell.angle_gamma   90.00
#
_symmetry.space_group_name_H-M   'P 1'
#
loop_
_entity.id
_entity.type
_entity.pdbx_description
1 polymer ?
#
loop_
_entity_poly.entity_id
_entity_poly.type
_entity_poly.pdbx_seq_one_letter_code
_entity_poly.pdbx_strand_id
1 'polypeptide(L)'
;DYLKLDLSNPKTLALHKLYRKERITPRKKGYELLLDSKLSKGMAFSLYERFYLGLHGLIPPAFMTEEQQVYRVMKRIRAEPNDLAR
;
A
#
# COMPACT_ATOMS: atom_id res chain seq x y z
N ASP A 1 -3.16 -8.64 -17.73
CA ASP A 1 -3.36 -10.06 -17.41
C ASP A 1 -2.06 -10.72 -17.01
N TYR A 2 -1.85 -10.89 -15.71
CA TYR A 2 -0.69 -11.61 -15.18
C TYR A 2 -0.88 -13.09 -15.44
N LEU A 3 0.10 -13.73 -16.10
CA LEU A 3 0.24 -15.18 -16.17
C LEU A 3 0.10 -15.75 -14.75
N LYS A 4 -1.08 -16.29 -14.43
CA LYS A 4 -1.27 -17.06 -13.20
C LYS A 4 -0.36 -18.28 -13.33
N LEU A 5 0.74 -18.31 -12.57
CA LEU A 5 1.54 -19.52 -12.47
C LEU A 5 0.62 -20.63 -11.99
N ASP A 6 0.61 -21.75 -12.71
CA ASP A 6 -0.01 -22.97 -12.22
C ASP A 6 0.81 -23.49 -11.04
N LEU A 7 0.30 -23.28 -9.83
CA LEU A 7 0.94 -23.69 -8.58
C LEU A 7 0.65 -25.15 -8.21
N SER A 8 -0.13 -25.88 -9.02
CA SER A 8 -0.40 -27.31 -8.80
C SER A 8 0.80 -28.18 -9.13
N ASN A 9 1.65 -27.75 -10.08
CA ASN A 9 2.88 -28.44 -10.42
C ASN A 9 3.97 -28.18 -9.34
N PRO A 10 4.61 -29.22 -8.77
CA PRO A 10 5.58 -29.04 -7.70
C PRO A 10 6.83 -28.26 -8.13
N LYS A 11 7.23 -28.34 -9.41
CA LYS A 11 8.40 -27.62 -9.93
C LYS A 11 8.15 -26.13 -10.06
N THR A 12 6.97 -25.74 -10.54
CA THR A 12 6.57 -24.33 -10.65
C THR A 12 6.36 -23.71 -9.27
N LEU A 13 5.80 -24.48 -8.32
CA LEU A 13 5.69 -24.06 -6.92
C LEU A 13 7.06 -23.81 -6.29
N ALA A 14 8.01 -24.75 -6.44
CA ALA A 14 9.35 -24.61 -5.90
C ALA A 14 10.07 -23.37 -6.48
N LEU A 15 9.94 -23.16 -7.80
CA LEU A 15 10.50 -21.99 -8.48
C LEU A 15 9.87 -20.68 -7.97
N HIS A 16 8.55 -20.66 -7.81
CA HIS A 16 7.85 -19.49 -7.27
C HIS A 16 8.31 -19.18 -5.84
N LYS A 17 8.49 -20.19 -4.99
CA LYS A 17 8.98 -20.02 -3.61
C LYS A 17 10.42 -19.51 -3.58
N LEU A 18 11.27 -19.93 -4.52
CA LEU A 18 12.66 -19.49 -4.61
C LEU A 18 12.78 -17.99 -4.95
N TYR A 19 11.92 -17.49 -5.85
CA TYR A 19 12.05 -16.12 -6.38
C TYR A 19 11.01 -15.12 -5.85
N ARG A 20 10.01 -15.55 -5.07
CA ARG A 20 9.03 -14.61 -4.50
C ARG A 20 9.72 -13.61 -3.57
N LYS A 21 9.21 -12.38 -3.54
CA LYS A 21 9.64 -11.38 -2.58
C LYS A 21 9.11 -11.76 -1.19
N GLU A 22 10.01 -11.90 -0.22
CA GLU A 22 9.64 -12.20 1.16
C GLU A 22 9.08 -10.96 1.87
N ARG A 23 8.23 -11.20 2.88
CA ARG A 23 7.63 -10.12 3.67
C ARG A 23 8.63 -9.62 4.69
N ILE A 24 8.86 -8.30 4.72
CA ILE A 24 9.74 -7.65 5.68
C ILE A 24 8.87 -6.80 6.61
N THR A 25 8.94 -7.09 7.92
CA THR A 25 8.18 -6.33 8.92
C THR A 25 8.95 -5.06 9.30
N PRO A 26 8.33 -3.87 9.23
CA PRO A 26 9.00 -2.63 9.59
C PRO A 26 9.23 -2.53 11.10
N ARG A 27 10.31 -1.86 11.50
CA ARG A 27 10.59 -1.53 12.91
C ARG A 27 9.91 -0.24 13.37
N LYS A 28 9.72 0.71 12.44
CA LYS A 28 9.09 2.01 12.69
C LYS A 28 7.61 1.83 13.06
N LYS A 29 7.09 2.70 13.93
CA LYS A 29 5.69 2.73 14.36
C LYS A 29 5.22 4.18 14.55
N GLY A 30 3.91 4.34 14.72
CA GLY A 30 3.29 5.63 15.00
C GLY A 30 3.60 6.67 13.93
N TYR A 31 3.88 7.89 14.38
CA TYR A 31 4.15 9.01 13.51
C TYR A 31 5.36 8.79 12.58
N GLU A 32 6.42 8.14 13.06
CA GLU A 32 7.62 7.87 12.26
C GLU A 32 7.33 6.99 11.04
N LEU A 33 6.41 6.03 11.16
CA LEU A 33 5.99 5.19 10.04
C LEU A 33 5.24 5.99 8.97
N LEU A 34 4.45 6.99 9.37
CA LEU A 34 3.70 7.84 8.44
C LEU A 34 4.59 8.77 7.62
N LEU A 35 5.74 9.16 8.17
CA LEU A 35 6.75 9.97 7.47
C LEU A 35 7.51 9.17 6.39
N ASP A 36 7.56 7.85 6.52
CA ASP A 36 8.25 7.01 5.55
C ASP A 36 7.35 6.69 4.35
N SER A 37 7.64 7.31 3.20
CA SER A 37 6.86 7.14 1.97
C SER A 37 6.83 5.70 1.45
N LYS A 38 7.79 4.85 1.84
CA LYS A 38 7.81 3.44 1.43
C LYS A 38 6.88 2.56 2.27
N LEU A 39 6.52 3.01 3.48
CA LEU A 39 5.70 2.25 4.43
C LEU A 39 4.29 2.83 4.56
N SER A 40 4.14 4.14 4.42
CA SER A 40 2.88 4.84 4.61
C SER A 40 1.87 4.48 3.52
N LYS A 41 0.73 3.93 3.93
CA LYS A 41 -0.46 3.69 3.09
C LYS A 41 -1.52 4.79 3.26
N GLY A 42 -1.24 5.81 4.07
CA GLY A 42 -2.21 6.84 4.43
C GLY A 42 -3.52 6.25 4.96
N MET A 43 -4.65 6.66 4.38
CA MET A 43 -5.99 6.16 4.79
C MET A 43 -6.29 4.72 4.36
N ALA A 44 -5.40 4.06 3.61
CA ALA A 44 -5.56 2.67 3.21
C ALA A 44 -5.11 1.67 4.27
N PHE A 45 -4.55 2.14 5.39
CA PHE A 45 -4.42 1.30 6.58
C PHE A 45 -5.78 0.89 7.11
N SER A 46 -5.98 -0.42 7.24
CA SER A 46 -7.12 -1.01 7.93
C SER A 46 -7.13 -0.64 9.41
N LEU A 47 -8.30 -0.74 10.06
CA LEU A 47 -8.43 -0.45 11.49
C LEU A 47 -7.44 -1.29 12.33
N TYR A 48 -7.27 -2.57 11.99
CA TYR A 48 -6.34 -3.46 12.68
C TYR A 48 -4.89 -3.01 12.51
N GLU A 49 -4.45 -2.73 11.29
CA GLU A 49 -3.09 -2.22 11.05
C GLU A 49 -2.84 -0.92 11.82
N ARG A 50 -3.84 -0.03 11.91
CA ARG A 50 -3.70 1.21 12.67
C ARG A 50 -3.49 0.96 14.16
N PHE A 51 -4.20 0.01 14.77
CA PHE A 51 -3.94 -0.34 16.17
C PHE A 51 -2.57 -1.01 16.34
N TYR A 52 -2.24 -2.01 15.53
CA TYR A 52 -0.98 -2.75 15.65
C TYR A 52 0.27 -1.88 15.41
N LEU A 53 0.18 -0.90 14.51
CA LEU A 53 1.27 0.00 14.17
C LEU A 53 1.25 1.32 14.96
N GLY A 54 0.28 1.52 15.87
CA GLY A 54 0.18 2.74 16.68
C GLY A 54 -0.23 4.00 15.91
N LEU A 55 -1.02 3.85 14.85
CA LEU A 55 -1.48 4.92 13.95
C LEU A 55 -2.90 5.41 14.27
N HIS A 56 -3.63 4.70 15.12
CA HIS A 56 -4.98 5.08 15.50
C HIS A 56 -4.96 6.46 16.18
N GLY A 57 -5.81 7.38 15.73
CA GLY A 57 -5.83 8.78 16.17
C GLY A 57 -4.92 9.74 15.37
N LEU A 58 -3.90 9.23 14.65
CA LEU A 58 -3.00 10.07 13.82
C LEU A 58 -3.52 10.30 12.39
N ILE A 59 -4.43 9.44 11.93
CA ILE A 59 -5.00 9.47 10.59
C ILE A 59 -6.51 9.73 10.71
N PRO A 60 -7.14 10.49 9.79
CA PRO A 60 -8.59 10.69 9.79
C PRO A 60 -9.39 9.37 9.91
N PRO A 61 -10.59 9.39 10.50
CA PRO A 61 -11.41 8.19 10.76
C PRO A 61 -12.09 7.62 9.50
N ALA A 62 -11.52 7.86 8.32
CA ALA A 62 -11.97 7.29 7.05
C ALA A 62 -11.02 6.19 6.59
N PHE A 63 -11.58 5.16 5.96
CA PHE A 63 -10.85 4.06 5.34
C PHE A 63 -11.04 4.14 3.83
N MET A 64 -9.96 3.96 3.08
CA MET A 64 -10.01 4.01 1.62
C MET A 64 -9.29 2.81 1.01
N THR A 65 -9.73 2.36 -0.15
CA THR A 65 -8.93 1.45 -0.97
C THR A 65 -7.82 2.23 -1.69
N GLU A 66 -6.79 1.53 -2.15
CA GLU A 66 -5.74 2.12 -2.98
C GLU A 66 -6.34 2.77 -4.24
N GLU A 67 -7.29 2.11 -4.89
CA GLU A 67 -8.00 2.64 -6.06
C GLU A 67 -8.76 3.95 -5.76
N GLN A 68 -9.41 4.05 -4.59
CA GLN A 68 -10.09 5.28 -4.17
C GLN A 68 -9.09 6.42 -3.94
N GLN A 69 -7.92 6.13 -3.38
CA GLN A 69 -6.86 7.13 -3.21
C GLN A 69 -6.33 7.60 -4.56
N VAL A 70 -6.05 6.66 -5.48
CA VAL A 70 -5.64 6.97 -6.85
C VAL A 70 -6.68 7.83 -7.55
N TYR A 71 -7.98 7.49 -7.44
CA TYR A 71 -9.05 8.29 -8.03
C TYR A 71 -9.05 9.73 -7.51
N ARG A 72 -8.92 9.94 -6.19
CA ARG A 72 -8.87 11.28 -5.58
C ARG A 72 -7.67 12.08 -6.08
N VAL A 73 -6.50 11.46 -6.14
CA VAL A 73 -5.27 12.10 -6.63
C VAL A 73 -5.40 12.44 -8.12
N MET A 74 -5.84 11.49 -8.95
CA MET A 74 -6.02 11.72 -10.38
C MET A 74 -7.09 12.77 -10.69
N LYS A 75 -8.17 12.83 -9.90
CA LYS A 75 -9.19 13.88 -10.02
C LYS A 75 -8.59 15.26 -9.72
N ARG A 76 -7.78 15.38 -8.68
CA ARG A 76 -7.06 16.63 -8.34
C ARG A 76 -6.09 17.02 -9.44
N ILE A 77 -5.20 16.10 -9.82
CA ILE A 77 -4.20 16.26 -10.88
C ILE A 77 -4.82 16.70 -12.22
N ARG A 78 -6.03 16.25 -12.56
CA ARG A 78 -6.73 16.65 -13.80
C ARG A 78 -7.42 18.02 -13.69
N ALA A 79 -7.63 18.53 -12.49
CA ALA A 79 -8.27 19.82 -12.25
C ALA A 79 -7.24 20.97 -12.16
N GLU A 80 -5.95 20.67 -12.08
CA GLU A 80 -4.89 21.68 -12.06
C GLU A 80 -4.86 22.46 -13.39
N PRO A 81 -4.56 23.78 -13.36
CA PRO A 81 -4.72 24.66 -14.52
C PRO A 81 -3.65 24.47 -15.60
N ASN A 82 -2.51 23.87 -15.26
CA ASN A 82 -1.39 23.62 -16.17
C ASN A 82 -0.53 22.45 -15.68
N ASP A 83 0.37 21.97 -16.53
CA ASP A 83 1.19 20.79 -16.25
C ASP A 83 2.29 21.02 -15.19
N LEU A 84 2.68 22.26 -14.92
CA LEU A 84 3.67 22.55 -13.86
C LEU A 84 3.04 22.45 -12.46
N ALA A 85 1.77 22.80 -12.33
CA ALA A 85 1.01 22.68 -11.09
C ALA A 85 0.54 21.25 -10.79
N ARG A 86 0.68 20.36 -11.77
CA ARG A 86 0.19 18.99 -11.77
C ARG A 86 1.13 18.04 -11.04
#